data_AF-X1C4D0-F1
#
_entry.id   AF-X1C4D0-F1
#
_cell.length_a   1.000
_cell.length_b   1.000
_cell.length_c   1.000
_cell.angle_alpha   90.00
_cell.angle_beta   90.00
_cell.angle_gamma   90.00
#
_symmetry.space_group_name_H-M   'P 1'
#
loop_
_entity.id
_entity.type
_entity.pdbx_description
1 polymer ?
#
loop_
_entity_poly.entity_id
_entity_poly.type
_entity_poly.pdbx_seq_one_letter_code
_entity_poly.pdbx_strand_id
1 'polypeptide(L)'
;MKQLISATLSQEAAEIYNSWPKQKKSAKISDIICEGDSYLKRVLDLQEGINERNKLISRVIWELSDNPIHKSLCTDLNDILAGSLHQSFD
;
A
#
# COMPACT_ATOMS: atom_id res chain seq x y z
N MET A 1 36.43 -8.35 -20.98
CA MET A 1 34.98 -8.55 -20.80
C MET A 1 34.37 -7.26 -20.29
N LYS A 2 33.61 -6.51 -21.13
CA LYS A 2 32.69 -5.49 -20.60
C LYS A 2 31.69 -6.25 -19.72
N GLN A 3 31.67 -5.95 -18.42
CA GLN A 3 30.78 -6.64 -17.49
C GLN A 3 29.34 -6.39 -17.95
N LEU A 4 28.56 -7.46 -18.16
CA LEU A 4 27.16 -7.41 -18.61
C LEU A 4 26.32 -6.38 -17.84
N ILE A 5 26.62 -6.21 -16.56
CA ILE A 5 25.97 -5.27 -15.65
C ILE A 5 26.13 -3.82 -16.13
N SER A 6 27.29 -3.42 -16.67
CA SER A 6 27.49 -2.05 -17.13
C SER A 6 26.72 -1.72 -18.42
N ALA A 7 26.17 -2.72 -19.10
CA ALA A 7 25.41 -2.56 -20.34
C ALA A 7 23.88 -2.49 -20.10
N THR A 8 23.41 -2.90 -18.91
CA THR A 8 21.99 -2.92 -18.55
C THR A 8 21.59 -1.81 -17.56
N LEU A 9 22.55 -1.06 -17.04
CA LEU A 9 22.29 0.06 -16.13
C LEU A 9 21.81 1.30 -16.91
N SER A 10 20.84 2.02 -16.32
CA SER A 10 20.52 3.38 -16.75
C SER A 10 21.73 4.30 -16.56
N GLN A 11 21.74 5.44 -17.25
CA GLN A 11 22.86 6.39 -17.19
C GLN A 11 23.17 6.84 -15.75
N GLU A 12 22.14 7.14 -14.96
CA GLU A 12 22.24 7.49 -13.54
C GLU A 12 22.79 6.32 -12.70
N ALA A 13 22.30 5.10 -12.93
CA ALA A 13 22.76 3.92 -12.20
C ALA A 13 24.21 3.55 -12.54
N ALA A 14 24.63 3.81 -13.79
CA ALA A 14 26.01 3.62 -14.23
C ALA A 14 26.98 4.60 -13.55
N GLU A 15 26.59 5.86 -13.34
CA GLU A 15 27.39 6.85 -12.61
C GLU A 15 27.64 6.39 -11.17
N ILE A 16 26.58 5.95 -10.47
CA ILE A 16 26.68 5.40 -9.12
C ILE A 16 27.55 4.15 -9.10
N TYR A 17 27.33 3.20 -10.01
CA TYR A 17 28.13 1.98 -10.11
C TYR A 17 29.61 2.28 -10.38
N ASN A 18 29.90 3.28 -11.22
CA ASN A 18 31.25 3.68 -11.57
C ASN A 18 31.97 4.39 -10.43
N SER A 19 31.23 5.12 -9.58
CA SER A 19 31.76 5.76 -8.36
C SER A 19 32.27 4.76 -7.30
N TRP A 20 31.85 3.50 -7.35
CA TRP A 20 32.23 2.50 -6.34
C TRP A 20 33.65 1.95 -6.51
N PRO A 21 34.32 1.53 -5.42
CA PRO A 21 35.63 0.87 -5.50
C PRO A 21 35.58 -0.42 -6.31
N LYS A 22 36.52 -0.60 -7.26
CA LYS A 22 36.54 -1.72 -8.24
C LYS A 22 36.36 -3.11 -7.62
N GLN A 23 36.94 -3.39 -6.45
CA GLN A 23 36.87 -4.69 -5.79
C GLN A 23 35.62 -4.89 -4.92
N LYS A 24 34.84 -3.84 -4.64
CA LYS A 24 33.65 -3.91 -3.78
C LYS A 24 32.32 -3.89 -4.55
N LYS A 25 32.35 -3.72 -5.87
CA LYS A 25 31.14 -3.55 -6.69
C LYS A 25 30.23 -4.78 -6.66
N SER A 26 30.81 -5.97 -6.82
CA SER A 26 30.04 -7.22 -6.81
C SER A 26 29.42 -7.52 -5.44
N ALA A 27 30.16 -7.26 -4.36
CA ALA A 27 29.67 -7.44 -3.00
C ALA A 27 28.49 -6.50 -2.72
N LYS A 28 28.63 -5.21 -3.05
CA LYS A 28 27.53 -4.23 -2.91
C LYS A 28 26.28 -4.60 -3.70
N ILE A 29 26.44 -5.09 -4.94
CA ILE A 29 25.28 -5.56 -5.73
C ILE A 29 24.62 -6.76 -5.05
N SER A 30 25.41 -7.71 -4.55
CA SER A 30 24.89 -8.85 -3.80
C SER A 30 24.10 -8.40 -2.57
N ASP A 31 24.62 -7.45 -1.81
CA ASP A 31 23.97 -6.90 -0.63
C ASP A 31 22.64 -6.23 -0.99
N ILE A 32 22.63 -5.38 -2.04
CA ILE A 32 21.42 -4.72 -2.53
C ILE A 32 20.36 -5.73 -2.99
N ILE A 33 20.77 -6.83 -3.64
CA ILE A 33 19.84 -7.88 -4.07
C ILE A 33 19.24 -8.58 -2.85
N CYS A 34 20.07 -8.96 -1.87
CA CYS A 34 19.60 -9.62 -0.64
C CYS A 34 18.68 -8.70 0.20
N GLU A 35 19.05 -7.43 0.34
CA GLU A 35 18.22 -6.43 1.03
C GLU A 35 16.92 -6.16 0.27
N GLY A 36 16.99 -6.06 -1.07
CA GLY A 36 15.83 -5.87 -1.94
C GLY A 36 14.82 -7.01 -1.84
N ASP A 37 15.28 -8.26 -1.73
CA ASP A 37 14.42 -9.43 -1.53
C ASP A 37 13.67 -9.36 -0.19
N SER A 38 14.37 -8.97 0.88
CA SER A 38 13.75 -8.78 2.20
C SER A 38 12.69 -7.67 2.19
N TYR A 39 12.95 -6.59 1.46
CA TYR A 39 12.00 -5.48 1.30
C TYR A 39 10.77 -5.91 0.51
N LEU A 40 10.98 -6.61 -0.62
CA LEU A 40 9.89 -7.13 -1.44
C LEU A 40 8.99 -8.06 -0.64
N LYS A 41 9.57 -8.98 0.13
CA LYS A 41 8.82 -9.87 1.02
C LYS A 41 7.95 -9.09 2.02
N ARG A 42 8.51 -8.06 2.64
CA ARG A 42 7.76 -7.20 3.58
C ARG A 42 6.60 -6.46 2.91
N VAL A 43 6.79 -5.98 1.68
CA VAL A 43 5.72 -5.34 0.91
C VAL A 43 4.61 -6.34 0.57
N LEU A 44 4.96 -7.55 0.17
CA LEU A 44 4.00 -8.62 -0.12
C LEU A 44 3.19 -8.99 1.13
N ASP A 45 3.86 -9.19 2.28
CA ASP A 45 3.21 -9.49 3.55
C ASP A 45 2.22 -8.36 3.96
N LEU A 46 2.61 -7.09 3.75
CA LEU A 46 1.72 -5.96 4.01
C LEU A 46 0.51 -5.92 3.07
N GLN A 47 0.70 -6.22 1.79
CA GLN A 47 -0.39 -6.30 0.82
C GLN A 47 -1.37 -7.42 1.15
N GLU A 48 -0.86 -8.59 1.54
CA GLU A 48 -1.69 -9.71 1.98
C GLU A 48 -2.49 -9.36 3.24
N GLY A 49 -1.85 -8.72 4.22
CA GLY A 49 -2.52 -8.21 5.42
C GLY A 49 -3.61 -7.17 5.13
N ILE A 50 -3.40 -6.30 4.14
CA ILE A 50 -4.42 -5.33 3.69
C ILE A 50 -5.61 -6.07 3.07
N ASN A 51 -5.37 -7.10 2.25
CA ASN A 51 -6.43 -7.88 1.64
C ASN A 51 -7.30 -8.60 2.67
N GLU A 52 -6.69 -9.21 3.69
CA GLU A 52 -7.44 -9.86 4.77
C GLU A 52 -8.29 -8.86 5.58
N ARG A 53 -7.74 -7.67 5.89
CA ARG A 53 -8.51 -6.61 6.55
C ARG A 53 -9.68 -6.14 5.69
N ASN A 54 -9.48 -5.95 4.39
CA ASN A 54 -10.55 -5.56 3.48
C ASN A 54 -11.65 -6.62 3.41
N LYS A 55 -11.30 -7.91 3.33
CA LYS A 55 -12.28 -9.01 3.40
C LYS A 55 -13.10 -8.97 4.68
N LEU A 56 -12.45 -8.77 5.84
CA LEU A 56 -13.12 -8.68 7.13
C LEU A 56 -14.05 -7.47 7.21
N ILE A 57 -13.61 -6.30 6.75
CA ILE A 57 -14.44 -5.09 6.69
C ILE A 57 -15.66 -5.32 5.78
N SER A 58 -15.46 -5.87 4.58
CA SER A 58 -16.56 -6.19 3.66
C SER A 58 -17.55 -7.17 4.28
N ARG A 59 -17.06 -8.18 5.02
CA ARG A 59 -17.90 -9.14 5.73
C ARG A 59 -18.73 -8.46 6.82
N VAL A 60 -18.12 -7.60 7.64
CA VAL A 60 -18.82 -6.83 8.68
C VAL A 60 -19.88 -5.92 8.05
N ILE A 61 -19.55 -5.21 6.97
CA ILE A 61 -20.52 -4.37 6.25
C ILE A 61 -21.70 -5.20 5.75
N TRP A 62 -21.45 -6.37 5.16
CA TRP A 62 -22.49 -7.26 4.68
C TRP A 62 -23.38 -7.78 5.81
N GLU A 63 -22.78 -8.29 6.89
CA GLU A 63 -23.51 -8.78 8.07
C GLU A 63 -24.33 -7.66 8.75
N LEU A 64 -23.86 -6.41 8.70
CA LEU A 64 -24.58 -5.25 9.22
C LEU A 64 -25.61 -4.66 8.23
N SER A 65 -25.53 -4.99 6.94
CA SER A 65 -26.39 -4.40 5.91
C SER A 65 -27.88 -4.77 6.06
N ASP A 66 -28.16 -5.92 6.67
CA ASP A 66 -29.51 -6.35 7.05
C ASP A 66 -29.80 -6.22 8.54
N ASN A 67 -28.92 -5.56 9.30
CA ASN A 67 -29.19 -5.25 10.69
C ASN A 67 -30.27 -4.16 10.78
N PRO A 68 -31.47 -4.47 11.31
CA PRO A 68 -32.57 -3.50 11.40
C PRO A 68 -32.21 -2.28 12.24
N ILE A 69 -31.28 -2.42 13.19
CA ILE A 69 -30.78 -1.30 14.01
C ILE A 69 -29.94 -0.33 13.17
N HIS A 70 -29.12 -0.81 12.23
CA HIS A 70 -28.32 0.06 11.36
C HIS A 70 -29.19 0.85 10.38
N LYS A 71 -30.21 0.20 9.79
CA LYS A 71 -31.20 0.89 8.93
C LYS A 71 -31.98 1.93 9.74
N SER A 72 -32.47 1.59 10.93
CA SER A 72 -33.16 2.55 11.82
C SER A 72 -32.27 3.74 12.17
N LEU A 73 -31.04 3.50 12.64
CA LEU A 73 -30.16 4.58 13.11
C LEU A 73 -29.78 5.54 11.98
N CYS A 74 -29.48 5.02 10.78
CA CYS A 74 -29.19 5.86 9.61
C CYS A 74 -30.42 6.63 9.12
N THR A 75 -31.62 6.04 9.19
CA THR A 75 -32.87 6.73 8.87
C THR A 75 -33.17 7.82 9.89
N ASP A 76 -33.09 7.50 11.19
CA ASP A 76 -33.33 8.44 12.29
C ASP A 76 -32.35 9.63 12.24
N LEU A 77 -31.06 9.37 11.96
CA LEU A 77 -30.06 10.43 11.77
C LEU A 77 -30.34 11.28 10.54
N ASN A 78 -30.75 10.68 9.42
CA ASN A 78 -31.10 11.43 8.21
C ASN A 78 -32.32 12.31 8.42
N ASP A 79 -33.35 11.84 9.12
CA ASP A 79 -34.56 12.60 9.43
C ASP A 79 -34.27 13.79 10.36
N ILE A 80 -33.43 13.58 11.38
CA ILE A 80 -32.96 14.66 12.27
C ILE A 80 -32.15 15.70 11.49
N LEU A 81 -31.23 15.27 10.63
CA LEU A 81 -30.38 16.18 9.83
C LEU A 81 -31.20 16.94 8.79
N ALA A 82 -32.19 16.32 8.15
CA ALA A 82 -33.10 16.98 7.22
C ALA A 82 -33.92 18.06 7.94
N GLY A 83 -34.45 17.77 9.13
CA GLY A 83 -35.14 18.76 9.97
C GLY A 83 -34.23 19.90 10.43
N SER A 84 -32.98 19.60 10.76
CA SER A 84 -31.98 20.59 11.19
C SER A 84 -31.51 21.50 10.04
N LEU A 85 -31.39 20.95 8.83
CA LEU A 85 -31.05 21.72 7.64
C LEU A 85 -32.19 22.66 7.24
N HIS A 86 -33.46 22.24 7.32
CA HIS A 86 -34.60 23.11 7.01
C HIS A 86 -34.78 24.25 8.02
N GLN A 87 -34.51 24.02 9.31
CA GLN A 87 -34.47 25.10 10.32
C GLN A 87 -33.33 26.11 10.13
N SER A 88 -32.28 25.77 9.38
CA SER A 88 -31.14 26.67 9.17
C SER A 88 -31.36 27.66 8.03
N PHE A 89 -32.45 27.52 7.27
CA PHE A 89 -32.77 28.38 6.11
C PHE A 89 -34.09 29.17 6.26
N ASP A 90 -34.72 29.14 7.45
CA ASP A 90 -35.82 30.03 7.86
C ASP A 90 -35.34 31.08 8.88
#